data_AF-A0A0N8IBZ9-F1
#
_entry.id   AF-A0A0N8IBZ9-F1
#
_cell.length_a   1.000
_cell.length_b   1.000
_cell.length_c   1.000
_cell.angle_alpha   90.00
_cell.angle_beta   90.00
_cell.angle_gamma   90.00
#
_symmetry.space_group_name_H-M   'P 1'
#
loop_
_entity.id
_entity.type
_entity.pdbx_description
1 polymer ?
#
loop_
_entity_poly.entity_id
_entity_poly.type
_entity_poly.pdbx_seq_one_letter_code
_entity_poly.pdbx_strand_id
1 'polypeptide(L)'
;MTLWPHDVPAGAEGFILRGIGPIGGVSVLPTVTQAVGAIIAVGLIFRGYQLGEAGQVAIYEYSLLIFAAGWSYVLFSEPTGLMPAIGMGLIILSGIVISLRSRNR
;
A
#
# COMPACT_ATOMS: atom_id res chain seq x y z
N MET A 1 -30.58 -2.44 4.86
CA MET A 1 -31.76 -3.24 5.28
C MET A 1 -31.25 -4.60 5.73
N THR A 2 -31.35 -4.92 7.03
CA THR A 2 -30.98 -6.23 7.56
C THR A 2 -32.24 -7.06 7.79
N LEU A 3 -32.22 -8.34 7.40
CA LEU A 3 -33.35 -9.26 7.58
C LEU A 3 -33.48 -9.76 9.04
N TRP A 4 -32.41 -9.65 9.83
CA TRP A 4 -32.35 -10.08 11.23
C TRP A 4 -31.67 -9.01 12.11
N PRO A 5 -32.31 -8.57 13.21
CA PRO A 5 -31.70 -7.61 14.14
C PRO A 5 -30.52 -8.25 14.86
N HIS A 6 -29.36 -7.60 14.83
CA HIS A 6 -28.19 -7.98 15.61
C HIS A 6 -27.46 -6.70 16.02
N ASP A 7 -26.82 -6.71 17.19
CA ASP A 7 -26.03 -5.56 17.63
C ASP A 7 -24.74 -5.45 16.80
N VAL A 8 -24.48 -4.25 16.32
CA VAL A 8 -23.27 -3.93 15.55
C VAL A 8 -22.34 -3.12 16.44
N PRO A 9 -21.17 -3.67 16.83
CA PRO A 9 -20.18 -2.92 17.62
C PRO A 9 -19.79 -1.60 16.95
N ALA A 10 -19.50 -0.58 17.77
CA ALA A 10 -18.97 0.69 17.28
C ALA A 10 -17.52 0.52 16.75
N GLY A 11 -17.06 1.44 15.89
CA GLY A 11 -15.68 1.40 15.39
C GLY A 11 -15.43 0.30 14.34
N ALA A 12 -14.19 -0.20 14.28
CA ALA A 12 -13.76 -1.16 13.26
C ALA A 12 -14.33 -2.57 13.47
N GLU A 13 -14.61 -2.98 14.71
CA GLU A 13 -15.04 -4.35 15.02
C GLU A 13 -16.40 -4.72 14.42
N GLY A 14 -17.30 -3.74 14.26
CA GLY A 14 -18.59 -3.94 13.60
C GLY A 14 -18.55 -3.82 12.07
N PHE A 15 -17.38 -3.67 11.44
CA PHE A 15 -17.29 -3.34 10.01
C PHE A 15 -17.94 -4.40 9.11
N ILE A 16 -17.65 -5.69 9.33
CA ILE A 16 -18.18 -6.81 8.52
C ILE A 16 -19.71 -6.90 8.59
N LEU A 17 -20.29 -6.44 9.71
CA LEU A 17 -21.73 -6.48 9.97
C LEU A 17 -22.48 -5.31 9.34
N ARG A 18 -21.78 -4.27 8.85
CA ARG A 18 -22.39 -3.11 8.20
C ARG A 18 -22.62 -3.39 6.71
N GLY A 19 -23.84 -3.11 6.25
CA GLY A 19 -24.15 -3.08 4.82
C GLY A 19 -23.59 -1.84 4.13
N ILE A 20 -24.06 -1.57 2.90
CA ILE A 20 -23.71 -0.35 2.17
C ILE A 20 -24.08 0.87 3.02
N GLY A 21 -23.06 1.59 3.48
CA GLY A 21 -23.22 2.82 4.24
C GLY A 21 -23.39 4.03 3.31
N PRO A 22 -24.01 5.12 3.80
CA PRO A 22 -24.08 6.36 3.05
C PRO A 22 -22.67 6.90 2.79
N ILE A 23 -22.46 7.48 1.61
CA ILE A 23 -21.24 8.22 1.30
C ILE A 23 -21.27 9.51 2.13
N GLY A 24 -20.59 9.50 3.27
CA GLY A 24 -20.49 10.64 4.17
C GLY A 24 -19.30 11.55 3.83
N GLY A 25 -19.32 12.80 4.31
CA GLY A 25 -18.22 13.75 4.07
C GLY A 25 -16.85 13.24 4.52
N VAL A 26 -16.81 12.42 5.58
CA VAL A 26 -15.58 11.83 6.13
C VAL A 26 -14.98 10.76 5.19
N SER A 27 -15.79 10.06 4.39
CA SER A 27 -15.30 9.03 3.45
C SER A 27 -14.87 9.60 2.09
N VAL A 28 -15.39 10.76 1.69
CA VAL A 28 -15.10 11.35 0.37
C VAL A 28 -13.65 11.80 0.28
N LEU A 29 -13.16 12.53 1.29
CA LEU A 29 -11.82 13.13 1.24
C LEU A 29 -10.71 12.07 1.10
N PRO A 30 -10.62 11.02 1.95
CA PRO A 30 -9.62 9.97 1.79
C PRO A 30 -9.75 9.23 0.45
N THR A 31 -10.98 9.01 -0.03
CA THR A 31 -11.23 8.32 -1.30
C THR A 31 -10.71 9.13 -2.48
N VAL A 32 -10.98 10.43 -2.53
CA VAL A 32 -10.50 11.31 -3.61
C VAL A 32 -8.98 11.42 -3.56
N THR A 33 -8.38 11.60 -2.38
CA THR A 33 -6.93 11.64 -2.22
C THR A 33 -6.28 10.33 -2.68
N GLN A 34 -6.86 9.17 -2.32
CA GLN A 34 -6.37 7.87 -2.77
C GLN A 34 -6.51 7.68 -4.27
N ALA A 35 -7.63 8.10 -4.87
CA ALA A 35 -7.86 7.98 -6.31
C ALA A 35 -6.85 8.82 -7.12
N VAL A 36 -6.63 10.07 -6.71
CA VAL A 36 -5.61 10.93 -7.33
C VAL A 36 -4.22 10.32 -7.18
N GLY A 37 -3.89 9.84 -5.97
CA GLY A 37 -2.61 9.18 -5.72
C GLY A 37 -2.41 7.93 -6.57
N ALA A 38 -3.45 7.11 -6.77
CA ALA A 38 -3.40 5.91 -7.58
C ALA A 38 -3.15 6.22 -9.06
N ILE A 39 -3.81 7.24 -9.62
CA ILE A 39 -3.58 7.67 -11.01
C ILE A 39 -2.13 8.11 -11.21
N ILE A 40 -1.60 8.91 -10.29
CA ILE A 40 -0.21 9.37 -10.34
C ILE A 40 0.75 8.18 -10.21
N ALA A 41 0.53 7.31 -9.23
CA ALA A 41 1.37 6.14 -8.99
C ALA A 41 1.42 5.22 -10.21
N VAL A 42 0.26 4.87 -10.78
CA VAL A 42 0.18 4.03 -11.98
C VAL A 42 0.90 4.71 -13.15
N GLY A 43 0.68 6.01 -13.39
CA GLY A 43 1.37 6.74 -14.45
C GLY A 43 2.90 6.70 -14.31
N LEU A 44 3.42 6.85 -13.09
CA LEU A 44 4.85 6.75 -12.80
C LEU A 44 5.38 5.33 -12.97
N ILE A 45 4.64 4.30 -12.54
CA ILE A 45 5.02 2.89 -12.73
C ILE A 45 5.11 2.57 -14.22
N PHE A 46 4.09 2.94 -15.00
CA PHE A 46 4.09 2.76 -16.45
C PHE A 46 5.31 3.42 -17.10
N ARG A 47 5.68 4.62 -16.63
CA ARG A 47 6.87 5.28 -17.14
C ARG A 47 8.16 4.57 -16.72
N GLY A 48 8.23 4.05 -15.50
CA GLY A 48 9.35 3.22 -15.03
C GLY A 48 9.58 1.98 -15.89
N TYR A 49 8.50 1.29 -16.27
CA TYR A 49 8.54 0.15 -17.18
C TYR A 49 9.10 0.48 -18.57
N GLN A 50 8.87 1.69 -19.06
CA GLN A 50 9.39 2.13 -20.37
C GLN A 50 10.87 2.52 -20.32
N LEU A 51 11.40 2.85 -19.14
CA LEU A 51 12.74 3.38 -18.96
C LEU A 51 13.75 2.31 -18.49
N GLY A 52 13.30 1.29 -17.77
CA GLY A 52 14.17 0.27 -17.16
C GLY A 52 14.11 -1.09 -17.83
N GLU A 53 15.15 -1.90 -17.62
CA GLU A 53 15.10 -3.33 -17.93
C GLU A 53 14.11 -4.04 -16.99
N ALA A 54 13.34 -5.00 -17.50
CA ALA A 54 12.28 -5.69 -16.76
C ALA A 54 12.74 -6.26 -15.39
N GLY A 55 13.98 -6.76 -15.31
CA GLY A 55 14.55 -7.30 -14.07
C GLY A 55 14.83 -6.24 -13.00
N GLN A 56 15.14 -4.99 -13.38
CA GLN A 56 15.32 -3.91 -12.42
C GLN A 56 13.97 -3.37 -11.93
N VAL A 57 13.00 -3.25 -12.84
CA VAL A 57 11.66 -2.73 -12.52
C VAL A 57 10.93 -3.62 -11.52
N ALA A 58 11.01 -4.95 -11.68
CA ALA A 58 10.38 -5.91 -10.78
C ALA A 58 10.79 -5.74 -9.31
N ILE A 59 12.03 -5.32 -9.03
CA ILE A 59 12.51 -5.12 -7.65
C ILE A 59 12.00 -3.82 -7.06
N TYR A 60 11.87 -2.78 -7.87
CA TYR A 60 11.25 -1.52 -7.44
C TYR A 60 9.76 -1.69 -7.13
N GLU A 61 9.06 -2.62 -7.77
CA GLU A 61 7.69 -2.93 -7.39
C GLU A 61 7.61 -3.45 -5.95
N TYR A 62 8.49 -4.37 -5.55
CA TYR A 62 8.49 -4.87 -4.18
C TYR A 62 8.77 -3.78 -3.13
N SER A 63 9.41 -2.66 -3.50
CA SER A 63 9.60 -1.53 -2.58
C SER A 63 8.28 -0.93 -2.07
N LEU A 64 7.16 -1.11 -2.80
CA LEU A 64 5.83 -0.68 -2.35
C LEU A 64 5.44 -1.32 -1.01
N LEU A 65 5.95 -2.52 -0.70
CA LEU A 65 5.67 -3.20 0.56
C LEU A 65 6.27 -2.44 1.76
N ILE A 66 7.42 -1.80 1.56
CA ILE A 66 8.07 -0.96 2.58
C ILE A 66 7.20 0.28 2.86
N PHE A 67 6.71 0.92 1.80
CA PHE A 67 5.81 2.07 1.92
C PHE A 67 4.46 1.69 2.52
N ALA A 68 3.91 0.53 2.16
CA ALA A 68 2.67 0.01 2.72
C ALA A 68 2.80 -0.23 4.23
N ALA A 69 3.91 -0.84 4.67
CA ALA A 69 4.20 -1.01 6.09
C ALA A 69 4.35 0.34 6.80
N GLY A 70 5.03 1.32 6.18
CA GLY A 70 5.15 2.68 6.70
C GLY A 70 3.80 3.37 6.88
N TRP A 71 2.93 3.32 5.88
CA TRP A 71 1.58 3.88 5.96
C TRP A 71 0.69 3.15 6.96
N SER A 72 0.82 1.83 7.10
CA SER A 72 0.11 1.07 8.14
C SER A 72 0.43 1.60 9.53
N TYR A 73 1.71 1.84 9.81
CA TYR A 73 2.13 2.44 11.07
C TYR A 73 1.63 3.88 11.24
N VAL A 74 1.74 4.72 10.21
CA VAL A 74 1.30 6.13 10.27
C VAL A 74 -0.21 6.26 10.48
N LEU A 75 -1.02 5.42 9.83
CA LEU A 75 -2.48 5.52 9.85
C LEU A 75 -3.12 4.77 11.02
N PHE A 76 -2.56 3.63 11.40
CA PHE A 76 -3.18 2.70 12.34
C PHE A 76 -2.34 2.46 13.60
N SER A 77 -1.14 3.06 13.69
CA SER A 77 -0.16 2.79 14.76
C SER A 77 0.20 1.31 14.91
N GLU A 78 0.03 0.53 13.82
CA GLU A 78 0.24 -0.91 13.82
C GLU A 78 1.66 -1.24 13.36
N PRO A 79 2.54 -1.77 14.23
CA PRO A 79 3.91 -2.09 13.88
C PRO A 79 3.97 -3.34 12.99
N THR A 80 4.95 -3.38 12.09
CA THR A 80 5.23 -4.59 11.30
C THR A 80 5.97 -5.63 12.14
N GLY A 81 5.55 -6.89 12.03
CA GLY A 81 6.24 -8.01 12.68
C GLY A 81 7.65 -8.25 12.15
N LEU A 82 8.43 -9.06 12.87
CA LEU A 82 9.83 -9.35 12.54
C LEU A 82 10.01 -10.00 11.16
N MET A 83 9.13 -10.92 10.78
CA MET A 83 9.25 -11.64 9.51
C MET A 83 9.03 -10.72 8.28
N PRO A 84 7.96 -9.88 8.22
CA PRO A 84 7.86 -8.82 7.23
C PRO A 84 9.06 -7.88 7.22
N ALA A 85 9.61 -7.53 8.38
CA ALA A 85 10.78 -6.66 8.47
C ALA A 85 12.04 -7.25 7.82
N ILE A 86 12.28 -8.56 7.99
CA ILE A 86 13.35 -9.27 7.29
C ILE A 86 13.14 -9.21 5.78
N GLY A 87 11.91 -9.45 5.29
CA GLY A 87 11.58 -9.35 3.87
C GLY A 87 11.83 -7.96 3.31
N MET A 88 11.43 -6.90 4.03
CA MET A 88 11.74 -5.51 3.66
C MET A 88 13.25 -5.25 3.61
N GLY A 89 14.02 -5.80 4.54
CA GLY A 89 15.48 -5.74 4.51
C GLY A 89 16.09 -6.35 3.24
N LEU A 90 15.60 -7.51 2.80
CA LEU A 90 16.04 -8.16 1.56
C LEU A 90 15.70 -7.35 0.30
N ILE A 91 14.55 -6.67 0.28
CA ILE A 91 14.16 -5.77 -0.82
C ILE A 91 15.13 -4.59 -0.90
N ILE A 92 15.45 -3.95 0.23
CA ILE A 92 16.42 -2.84 0.30
C ILE A 92 17.80 -3.30 -0.19
N LEU A 93 18.29 -4.45 0.32
CA LEU A 93 19.58 -5.01 -0.08
C LEU A 93 19.64 -5.28 -1.58
N SER A 94 18.58 -5.86 -2.15
CA SER A 94 18.50 -6.13 -3.59
C SER A 94 18.56 -4.84 -4.42
N GLY A 95 17.86 -3.79 -3.98
CA GLY A 95 17.92 -2.46 -4.61
C GLY A 95 19.32 -1.84 -4.58
N ILE A 96 20.02 -1.94 -3.44
CA ILE A 96 21.41 -1.47 -3.29
C ILE A 96 22.34 -2.19 -4.26
N VAL A 97 22.28 -3.53 -4.31
CA VAL A 97 23.13 -4.33 -5.21
C VAL A 97 22.94 -3.94 -6.67
N ILE A 98 21.70 -3.69 -7.10
CA ILE A 98 21.39 -3.31 -8.47
C ILE A 98 21.88 -1.91 -8.80
N SER A 99 21.66 -0.94 -7.90
CA SER A 99 22.12 0.43 -8.09
C SER A 99 23.65 0.51 -8.20
N LEU A 100 24.37 -0.25 -7.37
CA LEU A 100 25.82 -0.35 -7.44
C LEU A 100 26.29 -1.01 -8.74
N ARG A 101 25.61 -2.08 -9.18
CA ARG A 101 25.92 -2.77 -10.44
C ARG A 101 25.66 -1.88 -11.66
N SER A 102 24.58 -1.11 -11.67
CA SER A 102 24.23 -0.24 -12.80
C SER A 102 25.20 0.93 -12.97
N ARG A 103 25.83 1.40 -11.88
CA ARG A 103 26.87 2.45 -11.93
C ARG A 103 28.18 1.95 -12.55
N ASN A 104 28.42 0.64 -12.51
CA ASN A 104 29.64 0.01 -13.00
C ASN A 104 29.51 -0.50 -14.45
N ARG A 105 28.38 -0.22 -15.11
CA ARG A 105 28.16 -0.39 -16.56
C ARG A 105 28.07 0.99 -17.19
#